data_AF-A0A2D0HQ85-F1
#
_entry.id   AF-A0A2D0HQ85-F1
#
_cell.length_a   1.000
_cell.length_b   1.000
_cell.length_c   1.000
_cell.angle_alpha   90.00
_cell.angle_beta   90.00
_cell.angle_gamma   90.00
#
_symmetry.space_group_name_H-M   'P 1'
#
loop_
_entity.id
_entity.type
_entity.pdbx_description
1 polymer ?
#
loop_
_entity_poly.entity_id
_entity_poly.type
_entity_poly.pdbx_seq_one_letter_code
_entity_poly.pdbx_strand_id
1 'polypeptide(L)'
;MNLTDIKPVDIITHVEQNFNRSQATGLNALIVLALREQTSVAYQHKEYCFEDIPEQIVAVCDSLDEYHLLFLVVEITSWLLGEVKSAQSIAAQPIDDQDQPTLLSDY
;
A
#
# COMPACT_ATOMS: atom_id res chain seq x y z
N MET A 1 8.03 11.50 -18.69
CA MET A 1 7.57 12.36 -17.59
C MET A 1 8.80 13.07 -17.04
N ASN A 2 8.83 14.40 -16.98
CA ASN A 2 9.95 15.11 -16.36
C ASN A 2 9.88 14.86 -14.84
N LEU A 3 10.98 14.40 -14.25
CA LEU A 3 11.07 14.00 -12.83
C LEU A 3 10.93 15.17 -11.84
N THR A 4 10.90 16.41 -12.32
CA THR A 4 10.95 17.63 -11.49
C THR A 4 9.59 18.14 -10.99
N ASP A 5 8.47 17.56 -11.44
CA ASP A 5 7.10 17.99 -11.09
C ASP A 5 6.25 16.88 -10.46
N ILE A 6 6.86 15.81 -9.95
CA ILE A 6 6.10 14.71 -9.34
C ILE A 6 5.63 15.15 -7.96
N LYS A 7 4.32 15.32 -7.79
CA LYS A 7 3.73 15.62 -6.49
C LYS A 7 3.62 14.32 -5.69
N PRO A 8 3.75 14.37 -4.35
CA PRO A 8 3.54 13.19 -3.49
C PRO A 8 2.21 12.47 -3.76
N VAL A 9 1.16 13.22 -4.10
CA VAL A 9 -0.16 12.65 -4.47
C VAL A 9 -0.12 11.77 -5.71
N ASP A 10 0.77 12.05 -6.67
CA ASP A 10 0.92 11.25 -7.88
C ASP A 10 1.55 9.89 -7.55
N ILE A 11 2.47 9.86 -6.58
CA ILE A 11 3.11 8.63 -6.08
C ILE A 11 2.09 7.78 -5.34
N ILE A 12 1.28 8.39 -4.47
CA ILE A 12 0.22 7.69 -3.72
C ILE A 12 -0.74 7.02 -4.71
N THR A 13 -1.26 7.78 -5.66
CA THR A 13 -2.16 7.26 -6.69
C THR A 13 -1.53 6.11 -7.47
N HIS A 14 -0.24 6.22 -7.80
CA HIS A 14 0.47 5.15 -8.50
C HIS A 14 0.61 3.89 -7.63
N VAL A 15 0.97 4.03 -6.35
CA VAL A 15 1.08 2.92 -5.40
C VAL A 15 -0.28 2.22 -5.26
N GLU A 16 -1.35 2.96 -5.02
CA GLU A 16 -2.71 2.38 -4.85
C GLU A 16 -3.19 1.59 -6.08
N GLN A 17 -2.79 2.01 -7.29
CA GLN A 17 -3.24 1.40 -8.54
C GLN A 17 -2.37 0.24 -9.02
N ASN A 18 -1.07 0.24 -8.68
CA ASN A 18 -0.09 -0.65 -9.31
C ASN A 18 0.63 -1.56 -8.32
N PHE A 19 0.61 -1.24 -7.02
CA PHE A 19 1.29 -2.07 -6.03
C PHE A 19 0.30 -3.03 -5.39
N ASN A 20 0.75 -4.27 -5.21
CA ASN A 20 0.08 -5.16 -4.27
C ASN A 20 0.43 -4.78 -2.82
N ARG A 21 -0.29 -5.37 -1.87
CA ARG A 21 -0.13 -5.12 -0.44
C ARG A 21 1.31 -5.32 0.08
N SER A 22 2.02 -6.32 -0.44
CA SER A 22 3.41 -6.61 -0.05
C SER A 22 4.35 -5.52 -0.52
N GLN A 23 4.25 -5.12 -1.80
CA GLN A 23 5.06 -4.05 -2.38
C GLN A 23 4.85 -2.72 -1.65
N ALA A 24 3.59 -2.37 -1.36
CA ALA A 24 3.27 -1.13 -0.64
C ALA A 24 3.81 -1.15 0.80
N THR A 25 3.72 -2.30 1.47
CA THR A 25 4.30 -2.50 2.80
C THR A 25 5.83 -2.39 2.76
N GLY A 26 6.46 -2.99 1.74
CA GLY A 26 7.90 -2.91 1.51
C GLY A 26 8.37 -1.48 1.28
N LEU A 27 7.70 -0.72 0.40
CA LEU A 27 8.02 0.67 0.15
C LEU A 27 7.92 1.52 1.42
N ASN A 28 6.88 1.30 2.20
CA ASN A 28 6.67 1.99 3.47
C ASN A 28 7.80 1.67 4.47
N ALA A 29 8.21 0.41 4.56
CA ALA A 29 9.34 -0.01 5.40
C ALA A 29 10.67 0.64 4.94
N LEU A 30 10.94 0.67 3.64
CA LEU A 30 12.14 1.30 3.08
C LEU A 30 12.24 2.78 3.43
N ILE A 31 11.12 3.52 3.30
CA ILE A 31 11.09 4.95 3.66
C ILE A 31 11.36 5.14 5.15
N VAL A 32 10.71 4.37 6.02
CA VAL A 32 10.91 4.49 7.48
C VAL A 32 12.33 4.13 7.90
N LEU A 33 12.93 3.10 7.31
CA LEU A 33 14.33 2.73 7.56
C LEU A 33 15.27 3.84 7.09
N ALA A 34 15.07 4.39 5.90
CA ALA A 34 15.87 5.47 5.36
C ALA A 34 15.88 6.69 6.30
N LEU A 35 14.69 7.11 6.75
CA LEU A 35 14.53 8.21 7.71
C LEU A 35 15.21 7.90 9.07
N ARG A 36 14.97 6.71 9.63
CA ARG A 36 15.51 6.30 10.94
C ARG A 36 17.03 6.17 10.93
N GLU A 37 17.61 5.74 9.82
CA GLU A 37 19.05 5.50 9.69
C GLU A 37 19.80 6.68 9.05
N GLN A 38 19.09 7.74 8.63
CA GLN A 38 19.65 8.89 7.91
C GLN A 38 20.40 8.45 6.64
N THR A 39 19.76 7.58 5.88
CA THR A 39 20.24 7.05 4.60
C THR A 39 19.21 7.34 3.50
N SER A 40 19.48 6.92 2.26
CA SER A 40 18.51 7.04 1.16
C SER A 40 17.62 5.80 1.05
N VAL A 41 16.43 5.96 0.48
CA VAL A 41 15.53 4.85 0.13
C VAL A 41 16.22 3.92 -0.87
N ALA A 42 17.00 4.45 -1.82
CA ALA A 42 17.80 3.61 -2.72
C ALA A 42 18.85 2.76 -2.01
N TYR A 43 19.48 3.29 -0.95
CA TYR A 43 20.42 2.51 -0.15
C TYR A 43 19.71 1.33 0.51
N GLN A 44 18.57 1.58 1.16
CA GLN A 44 17.78 0.54 1.85
C GLN A 44 17.22 -0.49 0.87
N HIS A 45 16.73 -0.04 -0.29
CA HIS A 45 16.21 -0.89 -1.37
C HIS A 45 17.26 -1.91 -1.82
N LYS A 46 18.51 -1.44 -2.01
CA LYS A 46 19.64 -2.28 -2.38
C LYS A 46 20.09 -3.20 -1.23
N GLU A 47 20.17 -2.67 -0.01
CA GLU A 47 20.62 -3.42 1.17
C GLU A 47 19.72 -4.63 1.44
N TYR A 48 18.40 -4.44 1.35
CA TYR A 48 17.42 -5.48 1.67
C TYR A 48 16.83 -6.20 0.46
N CYS A 49 17.32 -5.92 -0.75
CA CYS A 49 16.94 -6.61 -2.00
C CYS A 49 15.43 -6.57 -2.31
N PHE A 50 14.79 -5.41 -2.18
CA PHE A 50 13.37 -5.21 -2.52
C PHE A 50 13.13 -5.10 -4.05
N GLU A 51 13.60 -6.07 -4.83
CA GLU A 51 13.59 -6.04 -6.30
C GLU A 51 12.20 -5.95 -6.94
N ASP A 52 11.15 -6.26 -6.17
CA ASP A 52 9.75 -6.14 -6.58
C ASP A 52 9.22 -4.69 -6.54
N ILE A 53 10.00 -3.74 -6.03
CA ILE A 53 9.69 -2.31 -6.00
C ILE A 53 10.45 -1.63 -7.15
N PRO A 54 9.77 -0.96 -8.10
CA PRO A 54 10.43 -0.31 -9.22
C PRO A 54 11.42 0.79 -8.77
N GLU A 55 12.63 0.77 -9.32
CA GLU A 55 13.68 1.76 -9.03
C GLU A 55 13.23 3.20 -9.31
N GLN A 56 12.32 3.41 -10.25
CA GLN A 56 11.78 4.75 -10.53
C GLN A 56 11.01 5.30 -9.32
N ILE A 57 10.25 4.46 -8.61
CA ILE A 57 9.52 4.88 -7.40
C ILE A 57 10.51 5.20 -6.29
N VAL A 58 11.54 4.36 -6.13
CA VAL A 58 12.62 4.59 -5.16
C VAL A 58 13.35 5.91 -5.43
N ALA A 59 13.70 6.18 -6.69
CA ALA A 59 14.37 7.42 -7.09
C ALA A 59 13.49 8.66 -6.85
N VAL A 60 12.18 8.54 -7.05
CA VAL A 60 11.25 9.62 -6.73
C VAL A 60 11.19 9.83 -5.22
N CYS A 61 11.13 8.79 -4.39
CA CYS A 61 11.18 8.93 -2.94
C CYS A 61 12.46 9.65 -2.49
N ASP A 62 13.62 9.31 -3.05
CA ASP A 62 14.89 9.98 -2.74
C ASP A 62 14.96 11.45 -3.17
N SER A 63 14.06 11.89 -4.05
CA SER A 63 13.96 13.30 -4.47
C SER A 63 13.10 14.15 -3.52
N LEU A 64 12.36 13.52 -2.60
CA LEU A 64 11.47 14.20 -1.66
C LEU A 64 12.22 14.61 -0.39
N ASP A 65 11.77 15.70 0.21
CA ASP A 65 12.20 16.04 1.57
C ASP A 65 11.54 15.13 2.62
N GLU A 66 12.06 15.20 3.85
CA GLU A 66 11.59 14.41 4.99
C GLU A 66 10.09 14.58 5.27
N TYR A 67 9.55 15.79 5.14
CA TYR A 67 8.13 16.05 5.39
C TYR A 67 7.25 15.31 4.39
N HIS A 68 7.61 15.36 3.11
CA HIS A 68 6.89 14.65 2.06
C HIS A 68 7.05 13.12 2.16
N LEU A 69 8.21 12.62 2.60
CA LEU A 69 8.40 11.20 2.89
C LEU A 69 7.51 10.71 4.05
N LEU A 70 7.42 11.49 5.13
CA LEU A 70 6.52 11.17 6.25
C LEU A 70 5.05 11.20 5.82
N PHE A 71 4.67 12.16 4.98
CA PHE A 71 3.33 12.21 4.41
C PHE A 71 3.01 10.94 3.60
N LEU A 72 3.94 10.48 2.74
CA LEU A 72 3.79 9.22 2.00
C LEU A 72 3.61 8.01 2.93
N VAL A 73 4.40 7.91 4.00
CA VAL A 73 4.28 6.84 4.99
C VAL A 73 2.87 6.79 5.58
N VAL A 74 2.31 7.94 5.95
CA VAL A 74 0.97 8.03 6.56
C VAL A 74 -0.11 7.60 5.56
N GLU A 75 -0.03 8.06 4.32
CA GLU A 75 -1.02 7.77 3.28
C GLU A 75 -0.99 6.29 2.88
N ILE A 76 0.19 5.72 2.64
CA ILE A 76 0.35 4.29 2.33
C ILE A 76 -0.16 3.43 3.50
N THR A 77 0.17 3.81 4.74
CA THR A 77 -0.32 3.11 5.94
C THR A 77 -1.86 3.17 6.03
N SER A 78 -2.44 4.32 5.75
CA SER A 78 -3.90 4.53 5.81
C SER A 78 -4.62 3.69 4.75
N TRP A 79 -4.10 3.64 3.54
CA TRP A 79 -4.60 2.77 2.48
C TRP A 79 -4.53 1.28 2.88
N LEU A 80 -3.36 0.83 3.37
CA LEU A 80 -3.17 -0.56 3.85
C LEU A 80 -4.13 -0.93 4.98
N LEU A 81 -4.47 0.00 5.87
CA LEU A 81 -5.45 -0.19 6.94
C LEU A 81 -6.89 -0.21 6.42
N GLY A 82 -7.20 0.61 5.41
CA GLY A 82 -8.50 0.63 4.73
C GLY A 82 -8.84 -0.73 4.11
N GLU A 83 -7.88 -1.36 3.44
CA GLU A 83 -8.04 -2.71 2.87
C GLU A 83 -8.35 -3.78 3.93
N VAL A 84 -7.75 -3.68 5.12
CA VAL A 84 -8.01 -4.66 6.20
C VAL A 84 -9.46 -4.55 6.67
N LYS A 85 -9.96 -3.32 6.81
CA LYS A 85 -11.34 -3.08 7.23
C LYS A 85 -12.35 -3.58 6.20
N SER A 86 -12.08 -3.41 4.90
CA SER A 86 -12.96 -3.92 3.85
C SER A 86 -12.96 -5.45 3.80
N ALA A 87 -11.78 -6.09 3.90
CA ALA A 87 -11.67 -7.56 3.94
C ALA A 87 -12.39 -8.17 5.16
N GLN A 88 -12.27 -7.55 6.35
CA GLN A 88 -12.98 -7.97 7.55
C GLN A 88 -14.51 -7.80 7.41
N SER A 89 -14.95 -6.71 6.78
CA SER A 89 -16.37 -6.48 6.51
C SER A 89 -16.98 -7.56 5.62
N ILE A 90 -16.26 -7.96 4.55
CA ILE A 90 -16.69 -9.06 3.66
C ILE A 90 -16.72 -10.39 4.41
N ALA A 91 -15.68 -10.69 5.20
CA ALA A 91 -15.62 -11.93 5.98
C ALA A 91 -16.68 -12.02 7.09
N ALA A 92 -17.22 -10.88 7.53
CA ALA A 92 -18.28 -10.80 8.54
C ALA A 92 -19.70 -10.83 7.95
N GLN A 93 -19.85 -10.80 6.62
CA GLN A 93 -21.18 -10.97 6.02
C GLN A 93 -21.65 -12.42 6.21
N PRO A 94 -22.88 -12.65 6.71
CA PRO A 94 -23.43 -14.00 6.75
C PRO A 94 -23.48 -14.54 5.33
N ILE A 95 -22.91 -15.73 5.12
CA ILE A 95 -23.14 -16.51 3.91
C ILE A 95 -24.66 -16.70 3.84
N ASP A 96 -25.31 -16.09 2.85
CA ASP A 96 -26.73 -16.30 2.59
C ASP A 96 -26.89 -17.77 2.19
N ASP A 97 -27.23 -18.63 3.15
CA ASP A 97 -27.64 -20.01 2.94
C ASP A 97 -28.99 -20.00 2.19
N GLN A 98 -28.96 -19.63 0.91
CA GLN A 98 -30.03 -19.93 -0.04
C GLN A 98 -29.99 -21.43 -0.37
N ASP A 99 -30.42 -22.26 0.58
CA ASP A 99 -30.88 -23.62 0.32
C ASP A 99 -31.70 -24.13 1.52
N GLN A 100 -32.83 -23.48 1.80
CA GLN A 100 -33.93 -24.16 2.47
C GLN A 100 -35.04 -24.46 1.45
N PRO A 101 -35.27 -25.73 1.08
CA PRO A 101 -36.45 -26.07 0.31
C PRO A 101 -37.67 -25.85 1.20
N THR A 102 -38.55 -24.95 0.76
CA THR A 102 -39.86 -24.70 1.35
C THR A 102 -40.63 -26.02 1.43
N LEU A 103 -40.73 -26.60 2.63
CA LEU A 103 -41.63 -27.72 2.87
C LEU A 103 -43.06 -27.18 2.76
N LEU A 104 -43.70 -27.48 1.63
CA LEU A 104 -45.15 -27.45 1.47
C LEU A 104 -45.77 -28.31 2.57
N SER A 105 -46.32 -27.66 3.59
CA SER A 105 -47.17 -28.30 4.59
C SER A 105 -48.59 -28.36 4.03
N ASP A 106 -48.89 -29.41 3.27
CA ASP A 106 -50.25 -29.90 3.18
C ASP A 106 -50.53 -30.67 4.47
N TYR A 107 -51.44 -30.18 5.31
CA TYR A 107 -52.45 -30.92 6.09
C TYR A 107 -53.25 -29.99 7.01
#